data_AF-A0A961EA41-F1
#
_entry.id   AF-A0A961EA41-F1
#
_cell.length_a   1.000
_cell.length_b   1.000
_cell.length_c   1.000
_cell.angle_alpha   90.00
_cell.angle_beta   90.00
_cell.angle_gamma   90.00
#
_symmetry.space_group_name_H-M   'P 1'
#
loop_
_entity.id
_entity.type
_entity.pdbx_description
1 polymer ?
#
loop_
_entity_poly.entity_id
_entity_poly.type
_entity_poly.pdbx_seq_one_letter_code
_entity_poly.pdbx_strand_id
1 'polypeptide(L)'
;MGAMSWWHWAIVAIVVIVLFGSKKLPEAARGLGQSLRIFKSEMSEMQNDGKKAVPEATRELPAKPADPSSAPTVDDVKKSA
;
A
#
# COMPACT_ATOMS: atom_id res chain seq x y z
N MET A 1 -13.28 3.87 38.34
CA MET A 1 -12.17 2.94 38.01
C MET A 1 -12.11 2.75 36.50
N GLY A 2 -11.89 3.86 35.78
CA GLY A 2 -12.04 3.90 34.33
C GLY A 2 -10.79 3.39 33.65
N ALA A 3 -10.96 2.55 32.64
CA ALA A 3 -9.96 2.18 31.64
C ALA A 3 -9.58 3.40 30.76
N MET A 4 -9.31 4.55 31.40
CA MET A 4 -9.04 5.86 30.84
C MET A 4 -7.53 6.06 30.71
N SER A 5 -6.94 5.54 29.65
CA SER A 5 -5.94 6.33 28.92
C SER A 5 -5.50 5.56 27.69
N TRP A 6 -6.08 5.93 26.56
CA TRP A 6 -5.38 5.85 25.27
C TRP A 6 -3.93 6.39 25.38
N TRP A 7 -3.70 7.34 26.28
CA TRP A 7 -2.40 7.87 26.65
C TRP A 7 -1.40 6.81 27.15
N HIS A 8 -1.85 5.78 27.87
CA HIS A 8 -0.98 4.70 28.34
C HIS A 8 -0.43 3.89 27.17
N TRP A 9 -1.30 3.57 26.20
CA TRP A 9 -0.90 2.88 24.98
C TRP A 9 0.09 3.69 24.15
N ALA A 10 -0.04 5.02 24.11
CA ALA A 10 0.93 5.89 23.44
C ALA A 10 2.32 5.84 24.11
N ILE A 11 2.37 5.82 25.45
CA ILE A 11 3.64 5.70 26.21
C ILE A 11 4.28 4.34 25.94
N VAL A 12 3.51 3.25 25.97
CA VAL A 12 4.02 1.91 25.65
C VAL A 12 4.57 1.85 24.23
N ALA A 13 3.85 2.41 23.25
CA ALA A 13 4.32 2.47 21.86
C ALA A 13 5.65 3.22 21.73
N ILE A 14 5.81 4.36 22.42
CA ILE A 14 7.07 5.10 22.48
C ILE A 14 8.20 4.24 23.05
N VAL A 15 7.97 3.56 24.18
CA VAL A 15 8.98 2.70 24.81
C VAL A 15 9.42 1.57 23.87
N VAL A 16 8.48 0.94 23.18
CA VAL A 16 8.78 -0.11 22.19
C VAL A 16 9.60 0.46 21.02
N ILE A 17 9.25 1.64 20.51
CA ILE A 17 10.01 2.30 19.43
C ILE A 17 11.45 2.63 19.87
N VAL A 18 11.64 3.04 21.13
CA VAL A 18 12.98 3.36 21.66
C VAL A 18 13.83 2.08 21.83
N LEU A 19 13.24 0.99 22.34
CA LEU A 19 13.94 -0.28 22.55
C LEU A 19 14.29 -1.00 21.25
N PHE A 20 13.33 -1.08 20.32
CA PHE A 20 13.50 -1.79 19.06
C PHE A 20 14.08 -0.92 17.95
N GLY A 21 13.92 0.41 18.04
CA GLY A 21 14.32 1.36 17.02
C GLY A 21 13.26 1.57 15.93
N SER A 22 13.23 2.79 15.37
CA SER A 22 12.25 3.22 14.36
C SER A 22 12.29 2.44 13.05
N LYS A 23 13.40 1.77 12.73
CA LYS A 23 13.55 0.96 11.50
C LYS A 23 13.08 -0.48 11.67
N LYS A 24 13.22 -1.07 12.87
CA LYS A 24 12.96 -2.50 13.10
C LYS A 24 11.49 -2.83 13.29
N LEU A 25 10.72 -1.93 13.93
CA LEU A 25 9.27 -2.08 14.04
C LEU A 25 8.56 -2.15 12.69
N PRO A 26 8.75 -1.20 11.74
CA PRO A 26 8.08 -1.28 10.44
C PRO A 26 8.62 -2.41 9.57
N GLU A 27 9.90 -2.76 9.69
CA GLU A 27 10.50 -3.90 8.99
C GLU A 27 9.87 -5.23 9.45
N ALA A 28 9.80 -5.46 10.76
CA ALA A 28 9.17 -6.64 11.34
C ALA A 28 7.66 -6.67 11.08
N ALA A 29 6.97 -5.54 11.21
CA ALA A 29 5.55 -5.42 10.92
C ALA A 29 5.24 -5.70 9.44
N ARG A 30 6.11 -5.29 8.50
CA ARG A 30 5.98 -5.64 7.08
C ARG A 30 6.13 -7.14 6.83
N GLY A 31 7.15 -7.77 7.43
CA GLY A 31 7.35 -9.22 7.31
C GLY A 31 6.19 -10.04 7.90
N LEU A 32 5.78 -9.71 9.13
CA LEU A 32 4.66 -10.35 9.81
C LEU A 32 3.32 -10.05 9.12
N GLY A 33 3.12 -8.81 8.64
CA GLY A 33 1.91 -8.42 7.93
C GLY A 33 1.76 -9.14 6.59
N GLN A 34 2.87 -9.38 5.88
CA GLN A 34 2.86 -10.15 4.64
C GLN A 34 2.52 -11.62 4.89
N SER A 35 3.08 -12.26 5.92
CA SER A 35 2.70 -13.64 6.27
C SER A 35 1.24 -13.71 6.70
N LEU A 36 0.79 -12.83 7.60
CA LEU A 36 -0.60 -12.77 8.04
C LEU A 36 -1.57 -12.49 6.89
N ARG A 37 -1.18 -11.70 5.88
CA ARG A 37 -2.00 -11.45 4.69
C ARG A 37 -2.20 -12.71 3.86
N ILE A 38 -1.13 -13.49 3.64
CA ILE A 38 -1.22 -14.76 2.92
C ILE A 38 -2.11 -15.72 3.71
N PHE A 39 -1.83 -15.93 5.01
CA PHE A 39 -2.66 -16.76 5.88
C PHE A 39 -4.13 -16.30 5.91
N LYS A 40 -4.38 -14.99 5.93
CA LYS A 40 -5.74 -14.42 5.89
C LYS A 40 -6.41 -14.68 4.55
N SER A 41 -5.70 -14.54 3.42
CA SER A 41 -6.24 -14.82 2.09
C SER A 41 -6.61 -16.29 1.94
N GLU A 42 -5.72 -17.21 2.28
CA GLU A 42 -5.97 -18.66 2.26
C GLU A 42 -7.14 -19.03 3.19
N MET A 43 -7.15 -18.49 4.41
CA MET A 43 -8.22 -18.74 5.38
C MET A 43 -9.54 -18.08 4.98
N SER A 44 -9.50 -16.93 4.30
CA SER A 44 -10.68 -16.25 3.78
C SER A 44 -11.26 -16.99 2.59
N GLU A 45 -10.42 -17.60 1.74
CA GLU A 45 -10.82 -18.43 0.61
C GLU A 45 -11.49 -19.72 1.09
N MET A 46 -10.90 -20.41 2.08
CA MET A 46 -11.55 -21.55 2.75
C MET A 46 -12.90 -21.18 3.39
N GLN A 47 -13.06 -19.96 3.90
CA GLN A 47 -14.33 -19.49 4.45
C GLN A 47 -15.29 -18.94 3.39
N ASN A 48 -14.80 -18.51 2.22
CA ASN A 48 -15.60 -17.99 1.11
C ASN A 48 -16.08 -19.07 0.14
N ASP A 49 -15.54 -20.29 0.18
CA ASP A 49 -16.00 -21.41 -0.65
C ASP A 49 -17.49 -21.76 -0.42
N GLY A 50 -18.11 -21.23 0.65
CA GLY A 50 -19.55 -21.26 0.88
C GLY A 50 -20.37 -20.06 0.37
N LYS A 51 -19.75 -18.91 0.03
CA LYS A 51 -20.45 -17.70 -0.44
C LYS A 51 -19.55 -16.84 -1.33
N LYS A 52 -19.63 -17.07 -2.64
CA LYS A 52 -19.13 -16.22 -3.75
C LYS A 52 -19.13 -14.72 -3.39
N ALA A 53 -17.95 -14.10 -3.29
CA ALA A 53 -17.80 -12.65 -3.21
C ALA A 53 -16.80 -12.11 -4.25
N VAL A 54 -17.19 -10.99 -4.83
CA VAL A 54 -16.68 -10.30 -6.03
C VAL A 54 -15.27 -9.73 -5.80
N PRO A 55 -14.38 -9.72 -6.80
CA PRO A 55 -13.10 -9.02 -6.70
C PRO A 55 -13.33 -7.50 -6.70
N GLU A 56 -13.09 -6.84 -5.57
CA GLU A 56 -12.95 -5.37 -5.52
C GLU A 56 -11.60 -4.96 -6.13
N ALA A 57 -11.56 -4.96 -7.46
CA ALA A 57 -10.64 -4.14 -8.23
C ALA A 57 -11.25 -2.74 -8.39
N THR A 58 -11.18 -1.92 -7.34
CA THR A 58 -11.41 -0.48 -7.46
C THR A 58 -10.45 0.28 -6.55
N ARG A 59 -9.24 0.47 -7.06
CA ARG A 59 -8.51 1.73 -6.88
C ARG A 59 -8.29 2.31 -8.26
N GLU A 60 -9.39 2.75 -8.87
CA GLU A 60 -9.34 3.83 -9.85
C GLU A 60 -8.90 5.10 -9.11
N LEU A 61 -7.73 5.62 -9.44
CA LEU A 61 -7.55 7.07 -9.52
C LEU A 61 -7.42 7.41 -11.01
N PRO A 62 -8.46 7.97 -11.64
CA PRO A 62 -8.32 8.73 -12.87
C PRO A 62 -8.29 10.24 -12.56
N ALA A 63 -7.62 10.97 -13.46
CA ALA A 63 -7.48 12.44 -13.57
C ALA A 63 -6.27 13.03 -12.79
N LYS A 64 -5.38 13.85 -13.38
CA LYS A 64 -5.38 14.71 -14.59
C LYS A 64 -3.88 15.15 -14.81
N PRO A 65 -3.49 16.01 -15.78
CA PRO A 65 -2.72 15.69 -16.98
C PRO A 65 -1.48 16.62 -17.22
N ALA A 66 -0.84 16.47 -18.39
CA ALA A 66 0.04 17.42 -19.08
C ALA A 66 1.57 17.33 -18.84
N ASP A 67 2.23 16.59 -19.73
CA ASP A 67 3.48 17.04 -20.34
C ASP A 67 3.24 17.17 -21.86
N PRO A 68 3.16 18.39 -22.42
CA PRO A 68 3.12 18.61 -23.86
C PRO A 68 4.55 18.59 -24.40
N SER A 69 5.16 17.41 -24.53
CA SER A 69 6.42 17.25 -25.24
C SER A 69 6.29 16.14 -26.28
N SER A 70 5.45 16.40 -27.27
CA SER A 70 5.39 15.69 -28.56
C SER A 70 4.69 16.61 -29.55
N ALA A 71 5.32 17.75 -29.85
CA ALA A 71 4.96 18.52 -31.03
C ALA A 71 5.48 17.77 -32.27
N PRO A 72 4.62 17.44 -33.26
CA PRO A 72 5.07 16.94 -34.53
C PRO A 72 5.52 18.14 -35.38
N THR A 73 6.81 18.24 -35.69
CA THR A 73 7.27 19.09 -36.79
C THR A 73 7.76 18.18 -37.90
N VAL A 74 6.82 17.93 -38.82
CA VAL A 74 7.09 17.75 -40.25
C VAL A 74 8.03 18.86 -40.71
N ASP A 75 9.28 18.53 -41.03
CA ASP A 75 10.16 19.29 -41.95
C ASP A 75 11.52 18.57 -42.04
N ASP A 76 11.72 17.71 -43.04
CA ASP A 76 12.97 17.68 -43.84
C ASP A 76 12.76 16.88 -45.13
N VAL A 77 12.20 17.56 -46.13
CA VAL A 77 12.37 17.23 -47.55
C VAL A 77 13.71 17.87 -47.99
N LYS A 78 14.87 17.26 -47.69
CA LYS A 78 16.12 17.60 -48.42
C LYS A 78 17.25 16.58 -48.26
N LYS A 79 17.06 15.36 -48.77
CA LYS A 79 18.19 14.48 -49.10
C LYS A 79 18.05 13.79 -50.45
N SER A 80 17.76 14.60 -51.46
CA SER A 80 18.06 14.31 -52.87
C SER A 80 19.05 15.36 -53.36
N ALA A 81 20.33 14.99 -53.34
CA ALA A 81 21.43 15.49 -54.16
C ALA A 81 22.57 14.47 -54.05
#